data_AF-A0A1G1DLY8-F1
#
_entry.id   AF-A0A1G1DLY8-F1
#
_cell.length_a   1.000
_cell.length_b   1.000
_cell.length_c   1.000
_cell.angle_alpha   90.00
_cell.angle_beta   90.00
_cell.angle_gamma   90.00
#
_symmetry.space_group_name_H-M   'P 1'
#
loop_
_entity.id
_entity.type
_entity.pdbx_description
1 polymer ?
#
loop_
_entity_poly.entity_id
_entity_poly.type
_entity_poly.pdbx_seq_one_letter_code
_entity_poly.pdbx_strand_id
1 'polypeptide(L)'
;MVYKVLVLIFLIPLLFPSFVHAVEKVVSLEDLGHAKDVHLSGTNPEFSLYLSNYRGLNKAKAQMQLRLSHVLDKKSTVTVLVNDVPLFTKSVEQIGHEPTLSFGIELSSSDYVKVAVRGSLFITGDICHDIPTGNLWMVVSNKSRFIMNDNFISDNISSYFKNYDTDFNIVFDNEKVSLSVIPLVYYINKLNDWKNINISICNTTIEGMRNIIVGNYDRDIEIRDGNLFVSGNGIQMLKKSLMNLYITSSLRNSLINTEEANRTKELSLANAGIRGITMTGIGDLSFNVPIRYSFFSGIPRNLNLKLMLNHTPIPEGDKAFLKIFLNGVLIKAEQLSGGGNITSYTVKIPEEFLKGYNNDLNIVVSYFINRGDCKGSIPSMTVSMLDSSYFYYDDVSRKKINTVTDVMGSMSGKVLVMIDDHNMLNFGIYLMDILGRFNRDIENIDIIQTNYKKEKMAGYDFVILLANPINAQGSNMPLNLKQGRFSIVNPLTQKEVFNLEQRKNLHADEIISSEYADSFGILQTFDEGDSKILMLSYYNDINKLSFLEDIKKEDINKMLGNVVVFNRDIASYEIGEKYRVIYKDVKTLGYYWNKFKLVIVLVIGLIVMAFLYLVNKKLVRG
;
A
#
# COMPACT_ATOMS: atom_id res chain seq x y z
N MET A 1 -28.00 79.58 -21.95
CA MET A 1 -27.06 80.39 -21.15
C MET A 1 -27.21 80.01 -19.69
N VAL A 2 -26.22 79.25 -19.18
CA VAL A 2 -25.73 79.08 -17.78
C VAL A 2 -26.73 78.87 -16.62
N TYR A 3 -26.68 77.68 -15.99
CA TYR A 3 -26.24 77.39 -14.58
C TYR A 3 -26.66 75.93 -14.22
N LYS A 4 -25.75 74.96 -14.26
CA LYS A 4 -24.99 74.38 -13.12
C LYS A 4 -25.83 74.06 -11.87
N VAL A 5 -26.23 72.78 -11.75
CA VAL A 5 -26.36 72.10 -10.44
C VAL A 5 -25.49 70.86 -10.49
N LEU A 6 -24.47 70.86 -9.64
CA LEU A 6 -23.49 69.82 -9.42
C LEU A 6 -24.10 68.80 -8.43
N VAL A 7 -24.33 67.57 -8.84
CA VAL A 7 -24.62 66.46 -7.91
C VAL A 7 -23.43 65.53 -7.91
N LEU A 8 -22.67 65.60 -6.81
CA LEU A 8 -21.51 64.78 -6.51
C LEU A 8 -22.02 63.40 -6.04
N ILE A 9 -21.96 62.36 -6.89
CA ILE A 9 -22.17 60.98 -6.46
C ILE A 9 -20.81 60.42 -6.04
N PHE A 10 -20.62 60.28 -4.73
CA PHE A 10 -19.50 59.54 -4.13
C PHE A 10 -19.68 58.06 -4.45
N LEU A 11 -18.88 57.52 -5.38
CA LEU A 11 -18.67 56.08 -5.54
C LEU A 11 -17.77 55.61 -4.39
N ILE A 12 -18.37 55.06 -3.34
CA ILE A 12 -17.66 54.28 -2.34
C ILE A 12 -17.45 52.88 -2.94
N PRO A 13 -16.22 52.41 -3.17
CA PRO A 13 -16.00 51.01 -3.50
C PRO A 13 -16.34 50.17 -2.27
N LEU A 14 -17.43 49.41 -2.36
CA LEU A 14 -17.76 48.33 -1.43
C LEU A 14 -16.64 47.28 -1.53
N LEU A 15 -15.63 47.44 -0.68
CA LEU A 15 -14.73 46.38 -0.26
C LEU A 15 -15.59 45.33 0.44
N PHE A 16 -16.09 44.35 -0.31
CA PHE A 16 -16.55 43.11 0.28
C PHE A 16 -15.30 42.39 0.80
N PRO A 17 -15.11 42.22 2.12
CA PRO A 17 -14.09 41.30 2.60
C PRO A 17 -14.45 39.92 2.06
N SER A 18 -13.52 39.31 1.33
CA SER A 18 -13.60 37.91 0.95
C SER A 18 -13.65 37.09 2.24
N PHE A 19 -14.86 36.73 2.67
CA PHE A 19 -15.03 35.76 3.73
C PHE A 19 -14.52 34.43 3.20
N VAL A 20 -13.29 34.07 3.58
CA VAL A 20 -12.76 32.71 3.44
C VAL A 20 -13.75 31.82 4.19
N HIS A 21 -14.62 31.15 3.45
CA HIS A 21 -15.53 30.17 4.02
C HIS A 21 -14.67 29.01 4.48
N ALA A 22 -14.69 28.78 5.79
CA ALA A 22 -14.00 27.66 6.39
C ALA A 22 -14.59 26.36 5.84
N VAL A 23 -13.84 25.66 4.99
CA VAL A 23 -14.30 24.42 4.36
C VAL A 23 -14.28 23.32 5.40
N GLU A 24 -15.41 22.64 5.57
CA GLU A 24 -15.54 21.49 6.46
C GLU A 24 -14.86 20.28 5.81
N LYS A 25 -13.76 19.81 6.42
CA LYS A 25 -12.97 18.67 5.97
C LYS A 25 -13.46 17.41 6.65
N VAL A 26 -13.66 16.33 5.89
CA VAL A 26 -14.16 15.06 6.42
C VAL A 26 -13.14 13.96 6.15
N VAL A 27 -12.78 13.23 7.19
CA VAL A 27 -11.85 12.07 7.11
C VAL A 27 -12.51 10.88 7.78
N SER A 28 -12.65 9.77 7.07
CA SER A 28 -13.21 8.51 7.61
C SER A 28 -12.13 7.63 8.26
N LEU A 29 -12.53 6.60 9.02
CA LEU A 29 -11.58 5.60 9.51
C LEU A 29 -10.94 4.81 8.36
N GLU A 30 -11.67 4.60 7.26
CA GLU A 30 -11.13 4.03 6.03
C GLU A 30 -9.97 4.87 5.47
N ASP A 31 -10.14 6.19 5.42
CA ASP A 31 -9.08 7.13 4.98
C ASP A 31 -7.86 7.10 5.91
N LEU A 32 -8.08 6.83 7.20
CA LEU A 32 -7.03 6.66 8.21
C LEU A 32 -6.41 5.25 8.22
N GLY A 33 -6.76 4.40 7.25
CA GLY A 33 -6.16 3.09 7.04
C GLY A 33 -6.92 1.91 7.64
N HIS A 34 -8.08 2.12 8.28
CA HIS A 34 -8.96 1.05 8.73
C HIS A 34 -9.89 0.59 7.60
N ALA A 35 -9.37 -0.22 6.67
CA ALA A 35 -10.13 -0.66 5.49
C ALA A 35 -11.37 -1.52 5.81
N LYS A 36 -11.52 -2.03 7.04
CA LYS A 36 -12.63 -2.87 7.49
C LYS A 36 -13.12 -2.45 8.86
N ASP A 37 -14.34 -2.84 9.19
CA ASP A 37 -14.92 -2.71 10.53
C ASP A 37 -13.99 -3.29 11.61
N VAL A 38 -13.89 -2.59 12.74
CA VAL A 38 -13.07 -3.00 13.89
C VAL A 38 -13.95 -3.77 14.87
N HIS A 39 -13.72 -5.07 14.99
CA HIS A 39 -14.43 -5.94 15.92
C HIS A 39 -13.68 -6.01 17.26
N LEU A 40 -14.39 -5.75 18.34
CA LEU A 40 -13.87 -5.78 19.71
C LEU A 40 -14.72 -6.73 20.54
N SER A 41 -14.07 -7.56 21.36
CA SER A 41 -14.74 -8.52 22.24
C SER A 41 -14.31 -8.36 23.68
N GLY A 42 -15.15 -8.81 24.61
CA GLY A 42 -14.90 -8.78 26.05
C GLY A 42 -15.82 -7.81 26.78
N THR A 43 -15.54 -7.63 28.07
CA THR A 43 -16.39 -6.90 29.02
C THR A 43 -16.15 -5.41 28.95
N ASN A 44 -14.91 -4.98 28.73
CA ASN A 44 -14.56 -3.57 28.58
C ASN A 44 -13.77 -3.31 27.28
N PRO A 45 -14.34 -3.63 26.10
CA PRO A 45 -13.65 -3.43 24.84
C PRO A 45 -13.43 -1.93 24.59
N GLU A 46 -12.21 -1.54 24.22
CA GLU A 46 -11.87 -0.15 23.88
C GLU A 46 -11.28 -0.08 22.48
N PHE A 47 -11.80 0.84 21.67
CA PHE A 47 -11.16 1.31 20.45
C PHE A 47 -10.66 2.72 20.68
N SER A 48 -9.37 2.97 20.43
CA SER A 48 -8.78 4.30 20.53
C SER A 48 -8.09 4.68 19.22
N LEU A 49 -8.28 5.93 18.82
CA LEU A 49 -7.62 6.55 17.68
C LEU A 49 -6.90 7.82 18.13
N TYR A 50 -5.76 8.11 17.51
CA TYR A 50 -5.01 9.34 17.71
C TYR A 50 -5.16 10.23 16.49
N LEU A 51 -5.78 11.40 16.67
CA LEU A 51 -5.88 12.44 15.65
C LEU A 51 -4.76 13.43 15.85
N SER A 52 -4.02 13.77 14.80
CA SER A 52 -2.96 14.77 14.89
C SER A 52 -3.54 16.19 15.03
N ASN A 53 -3.13 16.93 16.04
CA ASN A 53 -3.56 18.30 16.24
C ASN A 53 -2.70 19.25 15.40
N TYR A 54 -2.94 19.27 14.08
CA TYR A 54 -2.21 20.14 13.18
C TYR A 54 -2.54 21.62 13.39
N ARG A 55 -1.58 22.49 13.05
CA ARG A 55 -1.72 23.95 13.25
C ARG A 55 -2.96 24.49 12.54
N GLY A 56 -3.72 25.29 13.28
CA GLY A 56 -4.92 25.98 12.86
C GLY A 56 -6.16 25.10 12.65
N LEU A 57 -6.13 23.86 13.14
CA LEU A 57 -7.34 23.11 13.48
C LEU A 57 -8.11 23.88 14.57
N ASN A 58 -9.33 24.30 14.26
CA ASN A 58 -10.14 25.15 15.14
C ASN A 58 -11.29 24.40 15.78
N LYS A 59 -11.94 23.51 15.02
CA LYS A 59 -13.04 22.67 15.49
C LYS A 59 -12.88 21.27 14.93
N ALA A 60 -13.14 20.29 15.77
CA ALA A 60 -13.24 18.90 15.37
C ALA A 60 -14.48 18.28 15.99
N LYS A 61 -15.16 17.43 15.22
CA LYS A 61 -16.28 16.60 15.64
C LYS A 61 -16.02 15.17 15.18
N ALA A 62 -16.51 14.20 15.94
CA ALA A 62 -16.51 12.81 15.54
C ALA A 62 -17.95 12.32 15.34
N GLN A 63 -18.13 11.41 14.38
CA GLN A 63 -19.33 10.61 14.20
C GLN A 63 -18.93 9.14 14.17
N MET A 64 -19.20 8.45 15.28
CA MET A 64 -18.81 7.05 15.47
C MET A 64 -20.04 6.15 15.24
N GLN A 65 -19.97 5.29 14.23
CA GLN A 65 -21.00 4.31 13.93
C GLN A 65 -20.64 3.00 14.60
N LEU A 66 -21.48 2.53 15.52
CA LEU A 66 -21.22 1.32 16.31
C LEU A 66 -22.26 0.24 16.03
N ARG A 67 -21.87 -1.01 16.26
CA ARG A 67 -22.77 -2.16 16.36
C ARG A 67 -22.48 -2.90 17.65
N LEU A 68 -23.49 -3.15 18.45
CA LEU A 68 -23.40 -3.81 19.74
C LEU A 68 -24.14 -5.13 19.68
N SER A 69 -23.68 -6.11 20.45
CA SER A 69 -24.38 -7.39 20.56
C SER A 69 -25.83 -7.23 21.00
N HIS A 70 -26.74 -7.95 20.35
CA HIS A 70 -28.19 -7.86 20.61
C HIS A 70 -28.61 -8.51 21.93
N VAL A 71 -27.74 -9.32 22.54
CA VAL A 71 -28.04 -10.00 23.81
C VAL A 71 -27.56 -9.22 25.04
N LEU A 72 -26.93 -8.06 24.84
CA LEU A 72 -26.46 -7.24 25.95
C LEU A 72 -27.62 -6.77 26.84
N ASP A 73 -27.37 -6.72 28.15
CA ASP A 73 -28.30 -6.09 29.07
C ASP A 73 -28.46 -4.60 28.72
N LYS A 74 -29.67 -4.09 28.89
CA LYS A 74 -30.04 -2.69 28.60
C LYS A 74 -29.17 -1.67 29.34
N LYS A 75 -28.60 -2.06 30.49
CA LYS A 75 -27.70 -1.24 31.31
C LYS A 75 -26.24 -1.32 30.91
N SER A 76 -25.86 -2.19 29.97
CA SER A 76 -24.54 -2.12 29.33
C SER A 76 -24.32 -0.71 28.79
N THR A 77 -23.09 -0.21 28.83
CA THR A 77 -22.79 1.18 28.45
C THR A 77 -21.72 1.30 27.38
N VAL A 78 -21.77 2.40 26.67
CA VAL A 78 -20.70 2.91 25.82
C VAL A 78 -20.27 4.26 26.37
N THR A 79 -18.97 4.39 26.63
CA THR A 79 -18.33 5.62 27.10
C THR A 79 -17.43 6.14 26.00
N VAL A 80 -17.59 7.42 25.67
CA VAL A 80 -16.67 8.13 24.78
C VAL A 80 -15.69 8.90 25.64
N LEU A 81 -14.40 8.75 25.36
CA LEU A 81 -13.32 9.47 26.03
C LEU A 81 -12.57 10.35 25.01
N VAL A 82 -12.18 11.54 25.44
CA VAL A 82 -11.29 12.43 24.71
C VAL A 82 -10.10 12.73 25.61
N ASN A 83 -8.88 12.41 25.15
CA ASN A 83 -7.65 12.49 25.94
C ASN A 83 -7.77 11.79 27.31
N ASP A 84 -8.34 10.58 27.29
CA ASP A 84 -8.59 9.74 28.47
C ASP A 84 -9.57 10.33 29.51
N VAL A 85 -10.22 11.46 29.19
CA VAL A 85 -11.29 12.05 29.99
C VAL A 85 -12.65 11.61 29.41
N PRO A 86 -13.54 10.99 30.21
CA PRO A 86 -14.89 10.64 29.75
C PRO A 86 -15.68 11.88 29.35
N LEU A 87 -16.08 11.95 28.09
CA LEU A 87 -16.93 13.01 27.56
C LEU A 87 -18.40 12.75 27.90
N PHE A 88 -18.85 11.50 27.69
CA PHE A 88 -20.15 11.03 28.14
C PHE A 88 -20.19 9.50 28.19
N THR A 89 -21.15 8.98 28.95
CA THR A 89 -21.52 7.56 28.98
C THR A 89 -23.00 7.44 28.65
N LYS A 90 -23.34 6.48 27.79
CA LYS A 90 -24.72 6.15 27.43
C LYS A 90 -24.97 4.66 27.58
N SER A 91 -26.15 4.28 28.07
CA SER A 91 -26.55 2.87 28.11
C SER A 91 -27.08 2.39 26.77
N VAL A 92 -27.06 1.07 26.54
CA VAL A 92 -27.68 0.41 25.38
C VAL A 92 -29.17 0.77 25.29
N GLU A 93 -29.86 0.93 26.43
CA GLU A 93 -31.24 1.41 26.47
C GLU A 93 -31.43 2.79 25.82
N GLN A 94 -30.45 3.68 25.98
CA GLN A 94 -30.54 5.06 25.46
C GLN A 94 -30.18 5.17 23.99
N ILE A 95 -29.30 4.29 23.48
CA ILE A 95 -28.69 4.43 22.15
C ILE A 95 -29.08 3.31 21.18
N GLY A 96 -29.65 2.21 21.68
CA GLY A 96 -29.92 1.00 20.90
C GLY A 96 -28.66 0.18 20.59
N HIS A 97 -28.79 -0.80 19.70
CA HIS A 97 -27.69 -1.71 19.34
C HIS A 97 -26.87 -1.25 18.12
N GLU A 98 -27.37 -0.31 17.31
CA GLU A 98 -26.64 0.23 16.15
C GLU A 98 -26.55 1.76 16.18
N PRO A 99 -25.95 2.36 17.23
CA PRO A 99 -25.96 3.81 17.39
C PRO A 99 -24.96 4.53 16.48
N THR A 100 -25.31 5.76 16.09
CA THR A 100 -24.34 6.74 15.59
C THR A 100 -24.13 7.83 16.64
N LEU A 101 -22.95 7.85 17.26
CA LEU A 101 -22.58 8.81 18.30
C LEU A 101 -21.89 10.03 17.68
N SER A 102 -22.48 11.22 17.80
CA SER A 102 -21.90 12.47 17.31
C SER A 102 -21.48 13.37 18.47
N PHE A 103 -20.23 13.84 18.47
CA PHE A 103 -19.70 14.66 19.56
C PHE A 103 -18.58 15.61 19.12
N GLY A 104 -18.44 16.71 19.85
CA GLY A 104 -17.33 17.66 19.67
C GLY A 104 -16.06 17.14 20.34
N ILE A 105 -14.92 17.45 19.74
CA ILE A 105 -13.60 17.13 20.28
C ILE A 105 -12.98 18.44 20.79
N GLU A 106 -12.71 18.51 22.09
CA GLU A 106 -11.95 19.60 22.66
C GLU A 106 -10.47 19.45 22.28
N LEU A 107 -9.93 20.46 21.62
CA LEU A 107 -8.54 20.47 21.17
C LEU A 107 -7.64 20.81 22.35
N SER A 108 -6.65 19.94 22.62
CA SER A 108 -5.62 20.15 23.63
C SER A 108 -4.37 20.82 23.04
N SER A 109 -3.45 21.31 23.87
CA SER A 109 -2.13 21.77 23.41
C SER A 109 -1.19 20.63 22.95
N SER A 110 -1.57 19.37 23.17
CA SER A 110 -0.86 18.19 22.69
C SER A 110 -0.85 18.13 21.15
N ASP A 111 0.21 17.55 20.58
CA ASP A 111 0.35 17.27 19.14
C ASP A 111 -0.68 16.27 18.62
N TYR A 112 -1.39 15.59 19.52
CA TYR A 112 -2.44 14.64 19.19
C TYR A 112 -3.59 14.71 20.18
N VAL A 113 -4.78 14.39 19.70
CA VAL A 113 -5.98 14.17 20.49
C VAL A 113 -6.34 12.69 20.41
N LYS A 114 -6.41 12.02 21.56
CA LYS A 114 -6.87 10.63 21.65
C LYS A 114 -8.39 10.63 21.74
N VAL A 115 -9.06 9.94 20.83
CA VAL A 115 -10.50 9.66 20.91
C VAL A 115 -10.68 8.17 21.15
N ALA A 116 -11.38 7.80 22.21
CA ALA A 116 -11.66 6.40 22.52
C ALA A 116 -13.16 6.14 22.71
N VAL A 117 -13.59 4.97 22.26
CA VAL A 117 -14.93 4.43 22.52
C VAL A 117 -14.74 3.14 23.31
N ARG A 118 -15.21 3.15 24.55
CA ARG A 118 -15.08 2.04 25.51
C ARG A 118 -16.46 1.48 25.83
N GLY A 119 -16.65 0.18 25.62
CA GLY A 119 -17.81 -0.55 26.12
C GLY A 119 -17.66 -0.91 27.60
N SER A 120 -18.76 -1.02 28.31
CA SER A 120 -18.89 -1.81 29.53
C SER A 120 -20.08 -2.74 29.32
N LEU A 121 -19.75 -3.95 28.85
CA LEU A 121 -20.65 -4.91 28.24
C LEU A 121 -20.87 -6.11 29.17
N PHE A 122 -22.14 -6.44 29.39
CA PHE A 122 -22.57 -7.62 30.13
C PHE A 122 -23.96 -8.07 29.66
N ILE A 123 -24.29 -9.34 29.89
CA ILE A 123 -25.57 -9.97 29.56
C ILE A 123 -26.31 -10.28 30.86
N THR A 124 -25.59 -10.70 31.89
CA THR A 124 -26.13 -11.02 33.21
C THR A 124 -25.39 -10.26 34.32
N GLY A 125 -25.80 -10.46 35.57
CA GLY A 125 -25.07 -9.93 36.72
C GLY A 125 -23.79 -10.71 37.05
N ASP A 126 -23.51 -11.81 36.35
CA ASP A 126 -22.30 -12.60 36.51
C ASP A 126 -21.48 -12.59 35.21
N ILE A 127 -20.50 -11.72 35.20
CA ILE A 127 -19.71 -11.43 34.00
C ILE A 127 -18.84 -12.65 33.61
N CYS A 128 -18.48 -13.50 34.56
CA CYS A 128 -17.73 -14.72 34.30
C CYS A 128 -18.59 -15.79 33.62
N HIS A 129 -19.91 -15.73 33.76
CA HIS A 129 -20.83 -16.53 32.95
C HIS A 129 -21.02 -15.96 31.54
N ASP A 130 -20.88 -14.64 31.38
CA ASP A 130 -21.09 -13.96 30.10
C ASP A 130 -19.90 -14.11 29.14
N ILE A 131 -18.66 -14.07 29.64
CA ILE A 131 -17.43 -14.13 28.81
C ILE A 131 -17.39 -15.38 27.89
N PRO A 132 -17.63 -16.62 28.38
CA PRO A 132 -17.58 -17.82 27.55
C PRO A 132 -18.61 -17.85 26.43
N THR A 133 -19.67 -17.04 26.49
CA THR A 133 -20.69 -16.98 25.44
C THR A 133 -20.15 -16.43 24.13
N GLY A 134 -19.04 -15.68 24.16
CA GLY A 134 -18.50 -14.96 23.01
C GLY A 134 -19.38 -13.80 22.51
N ASN A 135 -20.50 -13.51 23.20
CA ASN A 135 -21.48 -12.51 22.77
C ASN A 135 -21.25 -11.12 23.36
N LEU A 136 -20.17 -10.92 24.12
CA LEU A 136 -19.76 -9.60 24.59
C LEU A 136 -18.90 -8.95 23.51
N TRP A 137 -19.52 -8.22 22.59
CA TRP A 137 -18.80 -7.56 21.51
C TRP A 137 -19.39 -6.22 21.11
N MET A 138 -18.51 -5.38 20.55
CA MET A 138 -18.81 -4.09 19.92
C MET A 138 -18.01 -4.01 18.61
N VAL A 139 -18.62 -3.43 17.57
CA VAL A 139 -17.99 -3.17 16.28
C VAL A 139 -17.98 -1.68 16.03
N VAL A 140 -16.84 -1.14 15.62
CA VAL A 140 -16.72 0.24 15.12
C VAL A 140 -16.65 0.17 13.60
N SER A 141 -17.63 0.78 12.93
CA SER A 141 -17.69 0.80 11.46
C SER A 141 -16.55 1.62 10.87
N ASN A 142 -15.93 1.12 9.78
CA ASN A 142 -14.90 1.87 9.05
C ASN A 142 -15.41 3.17 8.42
N LYS A 143 -16.74 3.36 8.34
CA LYS A 143 -17.39 4.58 7.88
C LYS A 143 -17.53 5.66 8.96
N SER A 144 -17.10 5.39 10.19
CA SER A 144 -17.00 6.42 11.23
C SER A 144 -16.06 7.54 10.75
N ARG A 145 -16.36 8.79 11.09
CA ARG A 145 -15.70 9.96 10.48
C ARG A 145 -15.41 11.09 11.45
N PHE A 146 -14.35 11.83 11.16
CA PHE A 146 -13.98 13.09 11.79
C PHE A 146 -14.29 14.23 10.84
N ILE A 147 -14.91 15.26 11.41
CA ILE A 147 -15.37 16.43 10.70
C ILE A 147 -14.65 17.61 11.31
N MET A 148 -13.82 18.27 10.52
CA MET A 148 -12.82 19.22 10.97
C MET A 148 -12.95 20.52 10.22
N ASN A 149 -12.60 21.60 10.91
CA ASN A 149 -12.52 22.91 10.32
C ASN A 149 -11.14 23.47 10.63
N ASP A 150 -10.36 23.72 9.58
CA ASP A 150 -9.13 24.49 9.67
C ASP A 150 -9.27 25.78 8.86
N ASN A 151 -8.64 26.83 9.38
CA ASN A 151 -8.49 28.11 8.67
C ASN A 151 -7.01 28.39 8.39
N PHE A 152 -6.19 27.34 8.29
CA PHE A 152 -4.74 27.50 8.28
C PHE A 152 -4.17 27.53 6.87
N ILE A 153 -3.61 28.68 6.51
CA ILE A 153 -2.75 28.79 5.34
C ILE A 153 -1.35 28.36 5.76
N SER A 154 -0.81 27.34 5.10
CA SER A 154 0.51 26.80 5.42
C SER A 154 1.59 27.87 5.28
N ASP A 155 2.36 28.07 6.35
CA ASP A 155 3.44 29.05 6.43
C ASP A 155 4.83 28.39 6.40
N ASN A 156 4.89 27.06 6.53
CA ASN A 156 6.12 26.29 6.49
C ASN A 156 5.93 24.93 5.80
N ILE A 157 7.02 24.35 5.29
CA ILE A 157 7.01 23.13 4.48
C ILE A 157 6.37 21.94 5.23
N SER A 158 6.67 21.79 6.52
CA SER A 158 6.06 20.74 7.35
C SER A 158 4.53 20.87 7.40
N SER A 159 4.01 22.08 7.64
CA SER A 159 2.57 22.36 7.68
C SER A 159 1.85 22.23 6.33
N TYR A 160 2.59 22.25 5.22
CA TYR A 160 2.04 22.04 3.87
C TYR A 160 1.64 20.59 3.61
N PHE A 161 2.30 19.63 4.26
CA PHE A 161 1.98 18.20 4.16
C PHE A 161 1.26 17.67 5.41
N LYS A 162 1.58 18.21 6.59
CA LYS A 162 0.95 17.86 7.88
C LYS A 162 -0.32 18.69 8.13
N ASN A 163 -1.38 18.40 7.37
CA ASN A 163 -2.70 19.05 7.47
C ASN A 163 -3.81 18.11 6.99
N TYR A 164 -5.07 18.52 7.01
CA TYR A 164 -6.19 17.63 6.64
C TYR A 164 -6.59 17.64 5.16
N ASP A 165 -5.85 18.30 4.26
CA ASP A 165 -6.22 18.39 2.84
C ASP A 165 -5.96 17.09 2.09
N THR A 166 -6.93 16.61 1.33
CA THR A 166 -6.81 15.37 0.54
C THR A 166 -6.41 15.63 -0.89
N ASP A 167 -6.65 16.82 -1.43
CA ASP A 167 -6.51 17.11 -2.85
C ASP A 167 -5.28 17.99 -3.12
N PHE A 168 -4.36 17.45 -3.91
CA PHE A 168 -3.15 18.11 -4.37
C PHE A 168 -3.20 18.27 -5.89
N ASN A 169 -2.72 19.42 -6.36
CA ASN A 169 -2.53 19.68 -7.78
C ASN A 169 -1.05 19.92 -8.02
N ILE A 170 -0.43 19.17 -8.93
CA ILE A 170 0.94 19.44 -9.34
C ILE A 170 0.92 20.21 -10.66
N VAL A 171 1.52 21.39 -10.64
CA VAL A 171 1.54 22.35 -11.74
C VAL A 171 2.92 22.36 -12.39
N PHE A 172 2.95 22.26 -13.72
CA PHE A 172 4.19 22.31 -14.50
C PHE A 172 4.07 23.38 -15.57
N ASP A 173 5.11 24.22 -15.68
CA ASP A 173 5.13 25.40 -16.55
C ASP A 173 5.29 25.05 -18.06
N ASN A 174 5.48 23.76 -18.39
CA ASN A 174 5.65 23.28 -19.76
C ASN A 174 4.52 22.31 -20.14
N GLU A 175 4.03 22.36 -21.39
CA GLU A 175 3.05 21.41 -21.95
C GLU A 175 3.51 19.93 -21.91
N LYS A 176 4.78 19.66 -21.59
CA LYS A 176 5.35 18.32 -21.44
C LYS A 176 5.77 18.05 -20.00
N VAL A 177 5.33 16.91 -19.47
CA VAL A 177 5.74 16.40 -18.16
C VAL A 177 7.26 16.26 -18.10
N SER A 178 7.89 16.89 -17.11
CA SER A 178 9.32 16.72 -16.82
C SER A 178 9.58 15.35 -16.18
N LEU A 179 10.73 14.72 -16.46
CA LEU A 179 11.15 13.48 -15.80
C LEU A 179 11.13 13.61 -14.28
N SER A 180 11.41 14.81 -13.76
CA SER A 180 11.47 15.08 -12.32
C SER A 180 10.13 14.90 -11.59
N VAL A 181 9.00 14.93 -12.32
CA VAL A 181 7.65 14.82 -11.75
C VAL A 181 7.33 13.41 -11.25
N ILE A 182 7.84 12.40 -11.94
CA ILE A 182 7.53 10.99 -11.67
C ILE A 182 7.87 10.61 -10.21
N PRO A 183 9.09 10.85 -9.70
CA PRO A 183 9.40 10.56 -8.30
C PRO A 183 8.66 11.49 -7.31
N LEU A 184 8.32 12.72 -7.70
CA LEU A 184 7.60 13.67 -6.85
C LEU A 184 6.24 13.13 -6.41
N VAL A 185 5.48 12.53 -7.33
CA VAL A 185 4.16 11.94 -7.06
C VAL A 185 4.22 10.87 -5.97
N TYR A 186 5.26 10.03 -6.03
CA TYR A 186 5.52 9.04 -4.99
C TYR A 186 5.88 9.69 -3.66
N TYR A 187 6.75 10.70 -3.67
CA TYR A 187 7.14 11.39 -2.44
C TYR A 187 5.97 12.11 -1.77
N ILE A 188 5.06 12.75 -2.52
CA ILE A 188 3.86 13.38 -1.94
C ILE A 188 2.99 12.34 -1.24
N ASN A 189 2.76 11.18 -1.88
CA ASN A 189 2.05 10.06 -1.25
C ASN A 189 2.77 9.55 0.02
N LYS A 190 4.10 9.44 -0.02
CA LYS A 190 4.93 9.02 1.13
C LYS A 190 4.91 10.03 2.28
N LEU A 191 4.81 11.33 1.98
CA LEU A 191 4.74 12.40 2.97
C LEU A 191 3.38 12.50 3.66
N ASN A 192 2.32 12.02 3.00
CA ASN A 192 0.96 11.97 3.53
C ASN A 192 0.61 10.56 4.01
N ASP A 193 1.54 9.87 4.70
CA ASP A 193 1.43 8.44 5.00
C ASP A 193 0.30 8.03 5.98
N TRP A 194 -0.40 8.99 6.56
CA TRP A 194 -1.50 8.77 7.49
C TRP A 194 -2.89 8.95 6.84
N LYS A 195 -2.96 9.38 5.57
CA LYS A 195 -4.20 9.54 4.82
C LYS A 195 -4.05 9.09 3.37
N ASN A 196 -5.18 8.93 2.69
CA ASN A 196 -5.21 8.85 1.23
C ASN A 196 -5.31 10.26 0.65
N ILE A 197 -4.66 10.49 -0.48
CA ILE A 197 -4.69 11.77 -1.20
C ILE A 197 -5.04 11.55 -2.67
N ASN A 198 -5.64 12.56 -3.27
CA ASN A 198 -5.88 12.63 -4.70
C ASN A 198 -4.88 13.61 -5.31
N ILE A 199 -4.19 13.19 -6.37
CA ILE A 199 -3.21 14.01 -7.06
C ILE A 199 -3.73 14.29 -8.47
N SER A 200 -3.98 15.56 -8.75
CA SER A 200 -4.23 16.05 -10.11
C SER A 200 -2.95 16.64 -10.69
N ILE A 201 -2.80 16.54 -12.01
CA ILE A 201 -1.64 17.08 -12.74
C ILE A 201 -2.17 17.98 -13.84
N CYS A 202 -1.85 19.26 -13.73
CA CYS A 202 -2.37 20.30 -14.61
C CYS A 202 -1.26 21.28 -15.00
N ASN A 203 -1.53 22.09 -16.02
CA ASN A 203 -0.66 23.21 -16.42
C ASN A 203 -0.99 24.50 -15.66
N THR A 204 -2.03 24.49 -14.83
CA THR A 204 -2.53 25.67 -14.11
C THR A 204 -2.88 25.31 -12.67
N THR A 205 -2.86 26.33 -11.80
CA THR A 205 -3.30 26.19 -10.42
C THR A 205 -4.81 26.01 -10.34
N ILE A 206 -5.27 25.14 -9.44
CA ILE A 206 -6.69 24.90 -9.18
C ILE A 206 -7.02 25.55 -7.83
N GLU A 207 -8.06 26.38 -7.82
CA GLU A 207 -8.55 27.02 -6.59
C GLU A 207 -9.13 25.96 -5.64
N GLY A 208 -8.83 26.06 -4.36
CA GLY A 208 -9.26 25.11 -3.34
C GLY A 208 -8.40 23.85 -3.22
N MET A 209 -7.46 23.61 -4.15
CA MET A 209 -6.45 22.54 -4.04
C MET A 209 -5.11 23.07 -3.56
N ARG A 210 -4.30 22.19 -2.97
CA ARG A 210 -2.90 22.50 -2.67
C ARG A 210 -2.05 22.39 -3.92
N ASN A 211 -1.63 23.53 -4.47
CA ASN A 211 -0.82 23.55 -5.69
C ASN A 211 0.68 23.40 -5.37
N ILE A 212 1.31 22.40 -5.99
CA ILE A 212 2.75 22.17 -5.98
C ILE A 212 3.26 22.55 -7.37
N ILE A 213 3.94 23.69 -7.47
CA ILE A 213 4.38 24.28 -8.72
C ILE A 213 5.85 23.91 -8.93
N VAL A 214 6.11 23.14 -9.97
CA VAL A 214 7.46 22.64 -10.28
C VAL A 214 8.06 23.47 -11.39
N GLY A 215 9.27 23.98 -11.16
CA GLY A 215 9.96 24.86 -12.10
C GLY A 215 11.41 25.11 -11.73
N ASN A 216 12.03 26.07 -12.41
CA ASN A 216 13.38 26.50 -12.11
C ASN A 216 13.32 27.72 -11.19
N TYR A 217 13.63 27.51 -9.91
CA TYR A 217 13.59 28.55 -8.88
C TYR A 217 14.93 28.65 -8.16
N ASP A 218 15.26 29.85 -7.65
CA ASP A 218 16.48 30.09 -6.88
C ASP A 218 16.50 29.34 -5.54
N ARG A 219 15.32 29.05 -5.01
CA ARG A 219 15.10 28.25 -3.81
C ARG A 219 14.62 26.88 -4.19
N ASP A 220 15.13 25.88 -3.48
CA ASP A 220 14.84 24.49 -3.80
C ASP A 220 13.41 24.12 -3.43
N ILE A 221 12.95 24.62 -2.28
CA ILE A 221 11.55 24.54 -1.86
C ILE A 221 11.17 25.88 -1.24
N GLU A 222 10.02 26.42 -1.60
CA GLU A 222 9.48 27.66 -1.05
C GLU A 222 7.95 27.65 -1.01
N ILE A 223 7.36 28.12 0.08
CA ILE A 223 5.93 28.41 0.13
C ILE A 223 5.69 29.88 -0.15
N ARG A 224 4.81 30.17 -1.12
CA ARG A 224 4.35 31.52 -1.45
C ARG A 224 2.87 31.47 -1.83
N ASP A 225 2.08 32.36 -1.25
CA ASP A 225 0.64 32.47 -1.47
C ASP A 225 -0.12 31.15 -1.26
N GLY A 226 0.31 30.35 -0.27
CA GLY A 226 -0.28 29.04 0.03
C GLY A 226 0.10 27.92 -0.95
N ASN A 227 0.90 28.21 -1.98
CA ASN A 227 1.39 27.24 -2.96
C ASN A 227 2.84 26.85 -2.67
N LEU A 228 3.21 25.62 -2.98
CA LEU A 228 4.56 25.10 -2.79
C LEU A 228 5.32 25.15 -4.12
N PHE A 229 6.34 25.98 -4.21
CA PHE A 229 7.25 26.06 -5.33
C PHE A 229 8.42 25.11 -5.10
N VAL A 230 8.71 24.24 -6.07
CA VAL A 230 9.71 23.18 -5.94
C VAL A 230 10.64 23.15 -7.16
N SER A 231 11.95 23.23 -6.92
CA SER A 231 12.99 23.05 -7.94
C SER A 231 13.27 21.57 -8.21
N GLY A 232 13.99 21.26 -9.29
CA GLY A 232 14.46 19.89 -9.56
C GLY A 232 15.29 19.29 -8.40
N ASN A 233 16.11 20.10 -7.73
CA ASN A 233 16.84 19.68 -6.53
C ASN A 233 15.92 19.56 -5.31
N GLY A 234 14.92 20.44 -5.20
CA GLY A 234 13.90 20.38 -4.13
C GLY A 234 13.13 19.07 -4.09
N ILE A 235 12.88 18.44 -5.24
CA ILE A 235 12.22 17.13 -5.29
C ILE A 235 13.04 16.06 -4.55
N GLN A 236 14.37 16.12 -4.63
CA GLN A 236 15.24 15.21 -3.88
C GLN A 236 15.24 15.50 -2.37
N MET A 237 14.90 16.72 -1.96
CA MET A 237 14.78 17.11 -0.54
C MET A 237 13.46 16.66 0.10
N LEU A 238 12.43 16.34 -0.69
CA LEU A 238 11.14 15.82 -0.21
C LEU A 238 11.20 14.35 0.27
N LYS A 239 12.40 13.80 0.48
CA LYS A 239 12.61 12.48 1.10
C LYS A 239 12.19 12.53 2.58
N LYS A 240 11.44 11.51 3.04
CA LYS A 240 10.84 11.37 4.38
C LYS A 240 11.75 11.75 5.57
N SER A 241 13.06 11.57 5.45
CA SER A 241 14.05 11.77 6.53
C SER A 241 14.05 13.19 7.13
N LEU A 242 13.70 14.22 6.36
CA LEU A 242 13.99 15.60 6.76
C LEU A 242 12.75 16.42 7.21
N MET A 243 11.54 15.86 7.09
CA MET A 243 10.27 16.58 7.35
C MET A 243 9.99 16.86 8.83
N ASN A 244 10.63 16.14 9.74
CA ASN A 244 10.56 16.45 11.17
C ASN A 244 11.46 17.64 11.56
N LEU A 245 12.29 18.14 10.63
CA LEU A 245 13.28 19.19 10.87
C LEU A 245 12.98 20.50 10.10
N TYR A 246 12.00 20.52 9.20
CA TYR A 246 11.69 21.69 8.37
C TYR A 246 10.57 22.57 8.94
N ILE A 247 10.89 23.31 10.00
CA ILE A 247 10.08 24.41 10.53
C ILE A 247 10.47 25.72 9.81
N THR A 248 10.51 25.71 8.47
CA THR A 248 10.87 26.88 7.65
C THR A 248 9.96 26.97 6.44
N SER A 249 9.70 28.20 5.98
CA SER A 249 8.96 28.52 4.76
C SER A 249 9.76 28.30 3.48
N SER A 250 11.09 28.15 3.60
CA SER A 250 11.98 28.02 2.46
C SER A 250 13.28 27.28 2.76
N LEU A 251 13.85 26.65 1.74
CA LEU A 251 15.10 25.90 1.80
C LEU A 251 16.00 26.22 0.61
N ARG A 252 17.29 26.31 0.89
CA ARG A 252 18.36 26.38 -0.11
C ARG A 252 19.50 25.49 0.38
N ASN A 253 19.83 24.47 -0.41
CA ASN A 253 20.88 23.49 -0.23
C ASN A 253 21.60 23.42 1.15
N SER A 254 21.23 22.44 1.98
CA SER A 254 22.15 21.81 2.94
C SER A 254 22.62 20.52 2.29
N LEU A 255 23.93 20.26 2.23
CA LEU A 255 24.49 18.98 1.83
C LEU A 255 23.80 17.87 2.64
N ILE A 256 22.84 17.18 2.02
CA ILE A 256 22.23 16.00 2.61
C ILE A 256 23.31 14.93 2.49
N ASN A 257 24.12 14.79 3.55
CA ASN A 257 24.86 13.56 3.76
C ASN A 257 23.80 12.46 3.87
N THR A 258 23.60 11.78 2.76
CA THR A 258 22.84 10.54 2.73
C THR A 258 23.80 9.53 3.33
N GLU A 259 23.90 9.49 4.66
CA GLU A 259 24.59 8.39 5.31
C GLU A 259 23.88 7.13 4.83
N GLU A 260 24.59 6.29 4.07
CA GLU A 260 24.11 4.96 3.76
C GLU A 260 23.86 4.29 5.09
N ALA A 261 22.59 4.17 5.47
CA ALA A 261 22.21 3.46 6.66
C ALA A 261 22.78 2.05 6.52
N ASN A 262 23.79 1.72 7.32
CA ASN A 262 24.30 0.37 7.42
C ASN A 262 23.11 -0.49 7.82
N ARG A 263 22.57 -1.26 6.86
CA ARG A 263 21.44 -2.15 7.08
C ARG A 263 21.90 -3.23 8.03
N THR A 264 21.61 -3.03 9.31
CA THR A 264 21.76 -4.05 10.32
C THR A 264 20.81 -5.19 9.97
N LYS A 265 21.24 -6.43 10.24
CA LYS A 265 20.38 -7.63 10.19
C LYS A 265 19.33 -7.65 11.30
N GLU A 266 19.06 -6.49 11.89
CA GLU A 266 18.12 -6.21 12.95
C GLU A 266 17.35 -4.94 12.58
N LEU A 267 16.03 -4.97 12.76
CA LEU A 267 15.12 -3.85 12.51
C LEU A 267 14.15 -3.73 13.69
N SER A 268 14.29 -2.67 14.49
CA SER A 268 13.33 -2.39 15.56
C SER A 268 11.96 -1.99 15.02
N LEU A 269 10.91 -2.24 15.80
CA LEU A 269 9.57 -1.78 15.48
C LEU A 269 9.53 -0.26 15.36
N ALA A 270 10.25 0.46 16.24
CA ALA A 270 10.42 1.91 16.14
C ALA A 270 10.97 2.35 14.78
N ASN A 271 12.03 1.70 14.28
CA ASN A 271 12.63 2.00 12.98
C ASN A 271 11.72 1.60 11.81
N ALA A 272 10.87 0.59 11.99
CA ALA A 272 9.81 0.21 11.04
C ALA A 272 8.59 1.15 11.09
N GLY A 273 8.60 2.18 11.97
CA GLY A 273 7.49 3.12 12.16
C GLY A 273 6.34 2.57 13.02
N ILE A 274 6.54 1.43 13.68
CA ILE A 274 5.57 0.76 14.56
C ILE A 274 5.83 1.20 16.00
N ARG A 275 4.85 1.86 16.61
CA ARG A 275 4.94 2.35 17.99
C ARG A 275 4.53 1.27 18.99
N GLY A 276 4.99 1.43 20.23
CA GLY A 276 4.54 0.59 21.33
C GLY A 276 3.05 0.80 21.61
N ILE A 277 2.35 -0.28 21.97
CA ILE A 277 0.91 -0.27 22.22
C ILE A 277 0.66 -0.87 23.60
N THR A 278 -0.24 -0.26 24.37
CA THR A 278 -0.70 -0.78 25.66
C THR A 278 -2.20 -1.01 25.64
N MET A 279 -2.64 -2.16 26.12
CA MET A 279 -4.05 -2.55 26.23
C MET A 279 -4.36 -3.02 27.64
N THR A 280 -5.58 -2.76 28.11
CA THR A 280 -6.06 -3.21 29.42
C THR A 280 -7.40 -3.91 29.27
N GLY A 281 -7.55 -5.10 29.84
CA GLY A 281 -8.82 -5.83 29.79
C GLY A 281 -8.74 -7.28 30.28
N ILE A 282 -9.74 -8.07 29.89
CA ILE A 282 -9.90 -9.50 30.19
C ILE A 282 -10.25 -10.21 28.88
N GLY A 283 -9.85 -11.48 28.75
CA GLY A 283 -9.94 -12.20 27.50
C GLY A 283 -8.76 -11.88 26.58
N ASP A 284 -9.00 -11.78 25.28
CA ASP A 284 -7.96 -11.65 24.27
C ASP A 284 -7.60 -10.17 24.02
N LEU A 285 -6.38 -9.78 24.42
CA LEU A 285 -5.77 -8.48 24.15
C LEU A 285 -4.84 -8.62 22.93
N SER A 286 -5.24 -8.07 21.79
CA SER A 286 -4.60 -8.32 20.49
C SER A 286 -3.85 -7.10 19.95
N PHE A 287 -2.57 -7.29 19.63
CA PHE A 287 -1.69 -6.34 18.95
C PHE A 287 -1.40 -6.85 17.54
N ASN A 288 -1.52 -5.97 16.54
CA ASN A 288 -1.13 -6.31 15.19
C ASN A 288 0.23 -5.69 14.83
N VAL A 289 1.17 -6.52 14.38
CA VAL A 289 2.47 -6.10 13.86
C VAL A 289 2.55 -6.51 12.39
N PRO A 290 2.46 -5.56 11.43
CA PRO A 290 2.60 -5.89 10.02
C PRO A 290 4.05 -6.28 9.71
N ILE A 291 4.22 -7.33 8.90
CA ILE A 291 5.50 -7.70 8.29
C ILE A 291 5.40 -7.38 6.81
N ARG A 292 6.18 -6.38 6.37
CA ARG A 292 6.29 -5.95 4.97
C ARG A 292 7.68 -6.26 4.45
N TYR A 293 7.80 -6.84 3.27
CA TYR A 293 9.12 -7.18 2.70
C TYR A 293 9.96 -5.95 2.32
N SER A 294 9.30 -4.83 2.04
CA SER A 294 9.95 -3.54 1.86
C SER A 294 10.81 -3.12 3.06
N PHE A 295 10.47 -3.54 4.29
CA PHE A 295 11.26 -3.31 5.50
C PHE A 295 12.66 -3.94 5.44
N PHE A 296 12.77 -5.09 4.78
CA PHE A 296 13.98 -5.90 4.70
C PHE A 296 14.66 -5.78 3.34
N SER A 297 14.05 -5.07 2.38
CA SER A 297 14.51 -4.95 1.00
C SER A 297 14.52 -6.25 0.20
N GLY A 298 13.54 -7.09 0.51
CA GLY A 298 13.27 -8.36 -0.12
C GLY A 298 12.74 -9.36 0.91
N ILE A 299 12.76 -10.65 0.57
CA ILE A 299 12.24 -11.69 1.47
C ILE A 299 13.34 -12.08 2.46
N PRO A 300 13.19 -11.78 3.77
CA PRO A 300 14.18 -12.15 4.77
C PRO A 300 14.21 -13.66 4.96
N ARG A 301 15.41 -14.24 5.08
CA ARG A 301 15.62 -15.65 5.43
C ARG A 301 15.77 -15.81 6.93
N ASN A 302 15.18 -16.88 7.47
CA ASN A 302 15.20 -17.17 8.91
C ASN A 302 14.75 -15.96 9.75
N LEU A 303 13.62 -15.36 9.37
CA LEU A 303 13.07 -14.22 10.08
C LEU A 303 12.64 -14.60 11.50
N ASN A 304 13.05 -13.81 12.48
CA ASN A 304 12.66 -13.94 13.87
C ASN A 304 12.21 -12.58 14.43
N LEU A 305 11.28 -12.61 15.37
CA LEU A 305 10.90 -11.46 16.19
C LEU A 305 11.40 -11.66 17.61
N LYS A 306 12.14 -10.69 18.13
CA LYS A 306 12.40 -10.51 19.56
C LYS A 306 11.36 -9.54 20.11
N LEU A 307 10.32 -10.09 20.74
CA LEU A 307 9.20 -9.36 21.32
C LEU A 307 9.53 -8.94 22.76
N MET A 308 9.53 -7.63 23.01
CA MET A 308 9.65 -7.06 24.35
C MET A 308 8.25 -6.74 24.87
N LEU A 309 7.78 -7.51 25.85
CA LEU A 309 6.43 -7.43 26.39
C LEU A 309 6.48 -7.12 27.89
N ASN A 310 5.64 -6.22 28.36
CA ASN A 310 5.39 -5.99 29.78
C ASN A 310 3.92 -6.29 30.09
N HIS A 311 3.63 -6.82 31.27
CA HIS A 311 2.27 -6.97 31.73
C HIS A 311 2.14 -6.86 33.25
N THR A 312 0.95 -6.53 33.73
CA THR A 312 0.65 -6.54 35.17
C THR A 312 0.80 -7.94 35.79
N PRO A 313 1.14 -8.04 37.08
CA PRO A 313 1.20 -9.32 37.79
C PRO A 313 -0.07 -10.16 37.60
N ILE A 314 0.10 -11.44 37.27
CA ILE A 314 -1.00 -12.40 37.15
C ILE A 314 -1.34 -12.92 38.56
N PRO A 315 -2.57 -12.69 39.06
CA PRO A 315 -2.95 -13.16 40.39
C PRO A 315 -2.96 -14.69 40.51
N GLU A 316 -2.80 -15.18 41.75
CA GLU A 316 -2.86 -16.61 42.02
C GLU A 316 -4.23 -17.21 41.62
N GLY A 317 -4.19 -18.34 40.92
CA GLY A 317 -5.37 -19.03 40.38
C GLY A 317 -5.75 -18.62 38.95
N ASP A 318 -5.44 -17.40 38.53
CA ASP A 318 -5.72 -16.91 37.18
C ASP A 318 -4.70 -17.43 36.16
N LYS A 319 -5.03 -17.37 34.87
CA LYS A 319 -4.15 -17.84 33.78
C LYS A 319 -4.04 -16.80 32.69
N ALA A 320 -2.83 -16.56 32.22
CA ALA A 320 -2.61 -15.76 31.02
C ALA A 320 -1.76 -16.52 30.00
N PHE A 321 -2.01 -16.30 28.72
CA PHE A 321 -1.29 -16.94 27.61
C PHE A 321 -0.89 -15.91 26.57
N LEU A 322 0.35 -15.96 26.12
CA LEU A 322 0.82 -15.30 24.91
C LEU A 322 0.60 -16.25 23.74
N LYS A 323 -0.20 -15.83 22.76
CA LYS A 323 -0.45 -16.52 21.50
C LYS A 323 -0.03 -15.62 20.35
N ILE A 324 0.63 -16.16 19.35
CA ILE A 324 1.08 -15.40 18.19
C ILE A 324 0.59 -16.12 16.94
N PHE A 325 -0.17 -15.39 16.13
CA PHE A 325 -0.72 -15.85 14.88
C PHE A 325 -0.04 -15.13 13.72
N LEU A 326 0.35 -15.88 12.70
CA LEU A 326 0.82 -15.35 11.43
C LEU A 326 -0.24 -15.62 10.38
N ASN A 327 -0.81 -14.58 9.78
CA ASN A 327 -1.86 -14.67 8.77
C ASN A 327 -3.05 -15.56 9.22
N GLY A 328 -3.37 -15.55 10.53
CA GLY A 328 -4.43 -16.36 11.15
C GLY A 328 -4.00 -17.75 11.62
N VAL A 329 -2.76 -18.18 11.36
CA VAL A 329 -2.23 -19.48 11.80
C VAL A 329 -1.46 -19.31 13.11
N LEU A 330 -1.78 -20.07 14.15
CA LEU A 330 -1.06 -20.04 15.43
C LEU A 330 0.36 -20.59 15.24
N ILE A 331 1.38 -19.75 15.45
CA ILE A 331 2.80 -20.14 15.32
C ILE A 331 3.53 -20.24 16.66
N LYS A 332 3.00 -19.61 17.72
CA LYS A 332 3.54 -19.73 19.08
C LYS A 332 2.44 -19.59 20.10
N ALA A 333 2.47 -20.40 21.15
CA ALA A 333 1.63 -20.27 22.34
C ALA A 333 2.46 -20.59 23.57
N GLU A 334 2.41 -19.73 24.59
CA GLU A 334 3.17 -19.87 25.82
C GLU A 334 2.35 -19.33 27.00
N GLN A 335 2.37 -20.03 28.13
CA GLN A 335 1.71 -19.52 29.34
C GLN A 335 2.58 -18.43 29.97
N LEU A 336 1.98 -17.28 30.28
CA LEU A 336 2.64 -16.19 30.97
C LEU A 336 2.68 -16.46 32.47
N SER A 337 3.74 -16.02 33.13
CA SER A 337 3.92 -16.14 34.58
C SER A 337 4.54 -14.87 35.16
N GLY A 338 4.16 -14.51 36.39
CA GLY A 338 4.67 -13.31 37.08
C GLY A 338 4.04 -12.01 36.55
N GLY A 339 4.84 -10.94 36.50
CA GLY A 339 4.48 -9.64 35.90
C GLY A 339 5.21 -8.46 36.56
N GLY A 340 5.06 -7.27 35.98
CA GLY A 340 5.69 -6.03 36.44
C GLY A 340 7.06 -5.71 35.84
N ASN A 341 7.67 -6.67 35.13
CA ASN A 341 8.96 -6.51 34.44
C ASN A 341 8.80 -6.74 32.92
N ILE A 342 9.70 -6.12 32.15
CA ILE A 342 9.81 -6.38 30.72
C ILE A 342 10.40 -7.78 30.51
N THR A 343 9.70 -8.60 29.75
CA THR A 343 10.11 -9.96 29.40
C THR A 343 10.31 -10.06 27.89
N SER A 344 11.38 -10.73 27.46
CA SER A 344 11.68 -10.93 26.04
C SER A 344 11.24 -12.31 25.57
N TYR A 345 10.50 -12.37 24.47
CA TYR A 345 10.09 -13.61 23.82
C TYR A 345 10.69 -13.69 22.42
N THR A 346 11.35 -14.80 22.10
CA THR A 346 11.82 -15.06 20.73
C THR A 346 10.78 -15.87 19.99
N VAL A 347 10.43 -15.40 18.79
CA VAL A 347 9.39 -15.97 17.93
C VAL A 347 10.01 -16.20 16.55
N LYS A 348 10.11 -17.47 16.15
CA LYS A 348 10.53 -17.81 14.79
C LYS A 348 9.35 -17.61 13.85
N ILE A 349 9.55 -16.86 12.77
CA ILE A 349 8.52 -16.61 11.75
C ILE A 349 8.68 -17.67 10.65
N PRO A 350 7.72 -18.61 10.50
CA PRO A 350 7.84 -19.68 9.50
C PRO A 350 7.65 -19.13 8.08
N GLU A 351 8.61 -19.40 7.18
CA GLU A 351 8.58 -18.90 5.80
C GLU A 351 7.39 -19.45 5.02
N GLU A 352 6.92 -20.66 5.34
CA GLU A 352 5.81 -21.35 4.69
C GLU A 352 4.44 -20.69 4.86
N PHE A 353 4.30 -19.83 5.89
CA PHE A 353 3.07 -19.09 6.15
C PHE A 353 3.15 -17.63 5.71
N LEU A 354 4.30 -17.20 5.20
CA LEU A 354 4.45 -15.87 4.64
C LEU A 354 3.80 -15.79 3.25
N LYS A 355 2.96 -14.77 3.09
CA LYS A 355 2.42 -14.30 1.82
C LYS A 355 3.42 -13.34 1.16
N GLY A 356 3.26 -13.13 -0.14
CA GLY A 356 4.27 -12.49 -0.97
C GLY A 356 4.52 -10.98 -0.76
N TYR A 357 3.69 -10.26 0.01
CA TYR A 357 4.01 -8.86 0.37
C TYR A 357 3.58 -8.47 1.79
N ASN A 358 2.29 -8.57 2.10
CA ASN A 358 1.74 -8.18 3.40
C ASN A 358 1.46 -9.41 4.24
N ASN A 359 2.02 -9.39 5.44
CA ASN A 359 1.88 -10.45 6.43
C ASN A 359 1.41 -9.85 7.75
N ASP A 360 0.40 -10.48 8.33
CA ASP A 360 -0.23 -10.05 9.57
C ASP A 360 0.31 -10.88 10.74
N LEU A 361 1.06 -10.27 11.65
CA LEU A 361 1.51 -10.92 12.87
C LEU A 361 0.66 -10.43 14.04
N ASN A 362 -0.33 -11.23 14.41
CA ASN A 362 -1.23 -10.93 15.51
C ASN A 362 -0.70 -11.54 16.81
N ILE A 363 -0.34 -10.69 17.76
CA ILE A 363 0.15 -11.04 19.09
C ILE A 363 -1.03 -10.88 20.05
N VAL A 364 -1.51 -11.98 20.61
CA VAL A 364 -2.67 -12.03 21.50
C VAL A 364 -2.22 -12.43 22.90
N VAL A 365 -2.54 -11.61 23.89
CA VAL A 365 -2.45 -12.00 25.30
C VAL A 365 -3.84 -12.32 25.81
N SER A 366 -4.11 -13.60 26.04
CA SER A 366 -5.36 -14.09 26.60
C SER A 366 -5.28 -14.12 28.13
N TYR A 367 -6.16 -13.41 28.83
CA TYR A 367 -6.25 -13.44 30.29
C TYR A 367 -7.58 -14.05 30.76
N PHE A 368 -7.48 -15.12 31.55
CA PHE A 368 -8.60 -15.87 32.10
C PHE A 368 -8.60 -15.82 33.63
N ILE A 369 -9.73 -15.42 34.18
CA ILE A 369 -9.96 -15.35 35.62
C ILE A 369 -10.56 -16.68 36.07
N ASN A 370 -10.04 -17.24 37.16
CA ASN A 370 -10.47 -18.53 37.70
C ASN A 370 -11.21 -18.38 39.05
N ARG A 371 -11.85 -17.23 39.26
CA ARG A 371 -12.63 -16.91 40.47
C ARG A 371 -14.12 -17.14 40.17
N GLY A 372 -14.91 -17.57 41.16
CA GLY A 372 -16.36 -17.82 41.05
C GLY A 372 -17.19 -16.57 40.71
N ASP A 373 -18.50 -16.52 41.05
CA ASP A 373 -19.43 -15.41 40.74
C ASP A 373 -18.76 -14.02 40.69
N CYS A 374 -18.59 -13.48 39.48
CA CYS A 374 -17.88 -12.22 39.25
C CYS A 374 -18.85 -11.03 39.38
N LYS A 375 -19.27 -10.75 40.62
CA LYS A 375 -20.12 -9.60 40.96
C LYS A 375 -19.25 -8.40 41.38
N GLY A 376 -19.23 -7.33 40.58
CA GLY A 376 -18.53 -6.08 40.90
C GLY A 376 -17.37 -5.72 39.95
N SER A 377 -16.33 -5.06 40.47
CA SER A 377 -15.16 -4.70 39.65
C SER A 377 -14.29 -5.93 39.39
N ILE A 378 -14.01 -6.17 38.12
CA ILE A 378 -13.22 -7.32 37.71
C ILE A 378 -11.75 -6.89 37.57
N PRO A 379 -10.78 -7.66 38.09
CA PRO A 379 -9.37 -7.39 37.83
C PRO A 379 -9.10 -7.44 36.33
N SER A 380 -8.47 -6.40 35.80
CA SER A 380 -8.03 -6.33 34.40
C SER A 380 -6.52 -6.53 34.32
N MET A 381 -6.06 -7.18 33.26
CA MET A 381 -4.64 -7.25 32.92
C MET A 381 -4.29 -6.07 32.01
N THR A 382 -3.21 -5.37 32.31
CA THR A 382 -2.60 -4.40 31.38
C THR A 382 -1.38 -5.04 30.74
N VAL A 383 -1.27 -4.93 29.42
CA VAL A 383 -0.19 -5.49 28.61
C VAL A 383 0.34 -4.41 27.68
N SER A 384 1.66 -4.28 27.60
CA SER A 384 2.36 -3.36 26.72
C SER A 384 3.34 -4.11 25.82
N MET A 385 3.21 -3.95 24.50
CA MET A 385 4.24 -4.29 23.54
C MET A 385 5.14 -3.05 23.33
N LEU A 386 6.44 -3.21 23.52
CA LEU A 386 7.38 -2.10 23.37
C LEU A 386 7.88 -1.98 21.92
N ASP A 387 8.10 -0.74 21.47
CA ASP A 387 8.68 -0.42 20.15
C ASP A 387 10.18 -0.77 20.02
N SER A 388 10.83 -1.07 21.15
CA SER A 388 12.16 -1.67 21.21
C SER A 388 12.20 -3.14 20.82
N SER A 389 11.04 -3.79 20.62
CA SER A 389 10.97 -5.09 19.96
C SER A 389 11.58 -4.99 18.56
N TYR A 390 12.18 -6.07 18.06
CA TYR A 390 12.87 -6.02 16.76
C TYR A 390 12.84 -7.34 16.01
N PHE A 391 12.81 -7.22 14.68
CA PHE A 391 13.04 -8.33 13.78
C PHE A 391 14.53 -8.56 13.58
N TYR A 392 14.96 -9.80 13.44
CA TYR A 392 16.31 -10.14 13.00
C TYR A 392 16.28 -11.30 12.00
N TYR A 393 17.22 -11.30 11.06
CA TYR A 393 17.23 -12.21 9.91
C TYR A 393 18.65 -12.44 9.39
N ASP A 394 18.86 -13.54 8.65
CA ASP A 394 20.21 -13.90 8.22
C ASP A 394 20.64 -13.18 6.94
N ASP A 395 19.78 -13.17 5.93
CA ASP A 395 20.03 -12.57 4.62
C ASP A 395 18.70 -12.32 3.90
N VAL A 396 18.74 -11.68 2.73
CA VAL A 396 17.57 -11.27 1.97
C VAL A 396 17.62 -11.88 0.57
N SER A 397 16.51 -12.47 0.13
CA SER A 397 16.40 -13.04 -1.22
C SER A 397 15.35 -12.32 -2.04
N ARG A 398 15.71 -11.94 -3.27
CA ARG A 398 14.79 -11.33 -4.25
C ARG A 398 14.25 -12.34 -5.27
N LYS A 399 14.89 -13.50 -5.40
CA LYS A 399 14.56 -14.55 -6.39
C LYS A 399 13.17 -15.19 -6.23
N LYS A 400 12.54 -15.04 -5.07
CA LYS A 400 11.20 -15.59 -4.78
C LYS A 400 10.08 -14.55 -5.00
N ILE A 401 10.43 -13.29 -5.27
CA ILE A 401 9.45 -12.22 -5.51
C ILE A 401 9.01 -12.35 -6.97
N ASN A 402 7.92 -13.05 -7.26
CA ASN A 402 7.57 -13.41 -8.64
C ASN A 402 6.34 -12.68 -9.17
N THR A 403 5.39 -12.33 -8.32
CA THR A 403 4.14 -11.70 -8.77
C THR A 403 4.29 -10.19 -8.86
N VAL A 404 3.47 -9.56 -9.69
CA VAL A 404 3.45 -8.08 -9.82
C VAL A 404 3.15 -7.43 -8.47
N THR A 405 2.15 -7.93 -7.72
CA THR A 405 1.82 -7.42 -6.39
C THR A 405 3.02 -7.51 -5.43
N ASP A 406 3.73 -8.65 -5.43
CA ASP A 406 4.87 -8.87 -4.53
C ASP A 406 6.02 -7.93 -4.84
N VAL A 407 6.30 -7.69 -6.12
CA VAL A 407 7.34 -6.75 -6.54
C VAL A 407 6.98 -5.34 -6.11
N MET A 408 5.76 -4.88 -6.41
CA MET A 408 5.30 -3.55 -5.97
C MET A 408 5.37 -3.39 -4.45
N GLY A 409 5.01 -4.41 -3.68
CA GLY A 409 5.00 -4.39 -2.22
C GLY A 409 6.37 -4.58 -1.56
N SER A 410 7.33 -5.16 -2.27
CA SER A 410 8.69 -5.41 -1.77
C SER A 410 9.70 -4.35 -2.20
N MET A 411 9.36 -3.47 -3.15
CA MET A 411 10.23 -2.39 -3.60
C MET A 411 10.70 -1.53 -2.43
N SER A 412 12.00 -1.34 -2.31
CA SER A 412 12.62 -0.50 -1.28
C SER A 412 14.02 -0.07 -1.72
N GLY A 413 14.72 0.69 -0.88
CA GLY A 413 16.12 1.04 -1.14
C GLY A 413 16.31 1.92 -2.36
N LYS A 414 17.28 1.56 -3.21
CA LYS A 414 17.62 2.26 -4.46
C LYS A 414 16.79 1.68 -5.60
N VAL A 415 15.84 2.45 -6.10
CA VAL A 415 14.97 2.11 -7.24
C VAL A 415 15.31 2.99 -8.42
N LEU A 416 15.39 2.39 -9.61
CA LEU A 416 15.59 3.11 -10.87
C LEU A 416 14.29 3.13 -11.67
N VAL A 417 13.83 4.30 -12.10
CA VAL A 417 12.82 4.44 -13.15
C VAL A 417 13.54 4.68 -14.48
N MET A 418 13.44 3.72 -15.39
CA MET A 418 14.00 3.78 -16.73
C MET A 418 12.89 4.01 -17.75
N ILE A 419 13.06 5.04 -18.58
CA ILE A 419 12.04 5.46 -19.55
C ILE A 419 12.61 5.35 -20.96
N ASP A 420 12.09 4.39 -21.70
CA ASP A 420 12.48 4.11 -23.09
C ASP A 420 11.70 5.03 -24.06
N ASP A 421 10.41 5.22 -23.81
CA ASP A 421 9.49 5.99 -24.65
C ASP A 421 8.99 7.23 -23.91
N HIS A 422 9.22 8.43 -24.46
CA HIS A 422 8.78 9.68 -23.85
C HIS A 422 7.25 9.78 -23.75
N ASN A 423 6.50 9.06 -24.59
CA ASN A 423 5.04 9.01 -24.50
C ASN A 423 4.55 8.23 -23.26
N MET A 424 5.44 7.51 -22.57
CA MET A 424 5.12 6.76 -21.35
C MET A 424 5.08 7.61 -20.09
N LEU A 425 5.51 8.87 -20.14
CA LEU A 425 5.71 9.68 -18.92
C LEU A 425 4.45 9.81 -18.07
N ASN A 426 3.30 10.08 -18.71
CA ASN A 426 2.02 10.20 -18.02
C ASN A 426 1.61 8.89 -17.33
N PHE A 427 1.86 7.75 -17.96
CA PHE A 427 1.55 6.45 -17.36
C PHE A 427 2.53 6.06 -16.26
N GLY A 428 3.78 6.54 -16.36
CA GLY A 428 4.75 6.47 -15.27
C GLY A 428 4.26 7.17 -14.01
N ILE A 429 3.61 8.33 -14.15
CA ILE A 429 3.00 9.04 -13.03
C ILE A 429 1.90 8.20 -12.38
N TYR A 430 0.95 7.67 -13.15
CA TYR A 430 -0.12 6.83 -12.59
C TYR A 430 0.45 5.61 -11.85
N LEU A 431 1.49 4.97 -12.40
CA LEU A 431 2.16 3.86 -11.73
C LEU A 431 2.83 4.30 -10.42
N MET A 432 3.50 5.45 -10.39
CA MET A 432 4.12 5.97 -9.16
C MET A 432 3.11 6.38 -8.11
N ASP A 433 1.93 6.85 -8.53
CA ASP A 433 0.81 7.17 -7.64
C ASP A 433 0.23 5.90 -7.00
N ILE A 434 -0.05 4.86 -7.81
CA ILE A 434 -0.43 3.53 -7.30
C ILE A 434 0.63 3.00 -6.33
N LEU A 435 1.91 3.06 -6.70
CA LEU A 435 3.01 2.63 -5.85
C LEU A 435 3.05 3.42 -4.54
N GLY A 436 2.92 4.75 -4.57
CA GLY A 436 2.96 5.60 -3.37
C GLY A 436 1.78 5.36 -2.41
N ARG A 437 0.61 4.97 -2.93
CA ARG A 437 -0.53 4.53 -2.10
C ARG A 437 -0.31 3.13 -1.52
N PHE A 438 0.37 2.24 -2.26
CA PHE A 438 0.51 0.84 -1.92
C PHE A 438 1.71 0.53 -1.03
N ASN A 439 2.86 1.13 -1.32
CA ASN A 439 4.15 0.92 -0.68
C ASN A 439 4.87 2.26 -0.50
N ARG A 440 5.19 2.61 0.75
CA ARG A 440 5.77 3.91 1.12
C ARG A 440 7.23 3.81 1.57
N ASP A 441 7.86 2.67 1.37
CA ASP A 441 9.16 2.33 1.95
C ASP A 441 10.36 2.48 0.99
N ILE A 442 10.12 2.87 -0.28
CA ILE A 442 11.19 3.22 -1.22
C ILE A 442 11.96 4.45 -0.72
N GLU A 443 13.27 4.32 -0.54
CA GLU A 443 14.15 5.34 0.02
C GLU A 443 14.61 6.34 -1.04
N ASN A 444 15.11 5.83 -2.17
CA ASN A 444 15.58 6.64 -3.28
C ASN A 444 15.01 6.17 -4.62
N ILE A 445 14.55 7.12 -5.41
CA ILE A 445 14.10 6.90 -6.79
C ILE A 445 14.96 7.77 -7.69
N ASP A 446 15.81 7.09 -8.47
CA ASP A 446 16.55 7.72 -9.56
C ASP A 446 15.77 7.55 -10.86
N ILE A 447 15.89 8.50 -11.78
CA ILE A 447 15.18 8.47 -13.06
C ILE A 447 16.15 8.74 -14.21
N ILE A 448 16.05 7.91 -15.25
CA ILE A 448 16.83 8.08 -16.48
C ILE A 448 15.94 7.89 -17.70
N GLN A 449 16.12 8.72 -18.72
CA GLN A 449 15.54 8.53 -20.03
C GLN A 449 16.59 7.90 -20.95
N THR A 450 16.41 6.61 -21.26
CA THR A 450 17.33 5.86 -22.11
C THR A 450 16.65 4.59 -22.63
N ASN A 451 17.05 4.14 -23.82
CA ASN A 451 16.62 2.86 -24.34
C ASN A 451 17.05 1.73 -23.40
N TYR A 452 16.37 0.58 -23.46
CA TYR A 452 16.71 -0.60 -22.66
C TYR A 452 18.21 -0.95 -22.71
N LYS A 453 18.90 -0.78 -21.58
CA LYS A 453 20.33 -1.10 -21.41
C LYS A 453 20.58 -1.72 -20.05
N LYS A 454 20.95 -3.01 -20.05
CA LYS A 454 21.20 -3.79 -18.83
C LYS A 454 22.29 -3.16 -17.95
N GLU A 455 23.33 -2.58 -18.55
CA GLU A 455 24.44 -1.99 -17.79
C GLU A 455 24.00 -0.82 -16.90
N LYS A 456 22.90 -0.13 -17.26
CA LYS A 456 22.34 0.99 -16.49
C LYS A 456 21.53 0.56 -15.27
N MET A 457 21.19 -0.74 -15.18
CA MET A 457 20.43 -1.31 -14.06
C MET A 457 21.36 -1.76 -12.92
N ALA A 458 22.66 -1.88 -13.17
CA ALA A 458 23.63 -2.33 -12.19
C ALA A 458 23.65 -1.42 -10.95
N GLY A 459 23.60 -2.00 -9.76
CA GLY A 459 23.60 -1.28 -8.48
C GLY A 459 22.21 -0.90 -7.94
N TYR A 460 21.14 -1.17 -8.69
CA TYR A 460 19.76 -0.97 -8.23
C TYR A 460 19.10 -2.28 -7.82
N ASP A 461 18.39 -2.25 -6.68
CA ASP A 461 17.66 -3.41 -6.16
C ASP A 461 16.44 -3.72 -7.04
N PHE A 462 15.73 -2.67 -7.45
CA PHE A 462 14.54 -2.75 -8.29
C PHE A 462 14.62 -1.73 -9.44
N VAL A 463 14.04 -2.08 -10.57
CA VAL A 463 13.92 -1.19 -11.74
C VAL A 463 12.48 -1.16 -12.22
N ILE A 464 11.92 0.03 -12.34
CA ILE A 464 10.65 0.28 -13.03
C ILE A 464 11.00 0.65 -14.47
N LEU A 465 10.57 -0.17 -15.42
CA LEU A 465 10.83 0.04 -16.84
C LEU A 465 9.55 0.47 -17.55
N LEU A 466 9.52 1.70 -18.07
CA LEU A 466 8.46 2.21 -18.91
C LEU A 466 8.86 2.04 -20.37
N ALA A 467 8.37 0.98 -21.01
CA ALA A 467 8.89 0.53 -22.29
C ALA A 467 7.87 0.57 -23.43
N ASN A 468 8.37 0.98 -24.60
CA ASN A 468 7.74 0.60 -25.85
C ASN A 468 7.93 -0.91 -26.06
N PRO A 469 6.87 -1.68 -26.37
CA PRO A 469 6.97 -3.12 -26.58
C PRO A 469 7.99 -3.51 -27.66
N ILE A 470 8.22 -2.65 -28.64
CA ILE A 470 9.17 -2.87 -29.75
C ILE A 470 10.63 -2.69 -29.31
N ASN A 471 10.91 -2.08 -28.17
CA ASN A 471 12.27 -1.79 -27.72
C ASN A 471 12.74 -2.74 -26.60
N ALA A 472 11.86 -3.12 -25.66
CA ALA A 472 12.21 -3.97 -24.51
C ALA A 472 12.73 -5.37 -24.90
N GLN A 473 13.88 -5.78 -24.36
CA GLN A 473 14.45 -7.13 -24.53
C GLN A 473 15.05 -7.65 -23.22
N GLY A 474 14.28 -8.39 -22.44
CA GLY A 474 14.77 -9.09 -21.25
C GLY A 474 15.01 -10.57 -21.54
N SER A 475 16.08 -11.14 -20.99
CA SER A 475 16.39 -12.58 -21.20
C SER A 475 15.37 -13.49 -20.52
N ASN A 476 14.80 -13.02 -19.40
CA ASN A 476 13.82 -13.74 -18.60
C ASN A 476 12.41 -13.11 -18.70
N MET A 477 12.17 -12.30 -19.72
CA MET A 477 10.88 -11.62 -19.92
C MET A 477 9.77 -12.67 -20.16
N PRO A 478 8.71 -12.73 -19.33
CA PRO A 478 7.70 -13.77 -19.44
C PRO A 478 6.89 -13.68 -20.73
N LEU A 479 6.56 -12.45 -21.15
CA LEU A 479 5.82 -12.17 -22.37
C LEU A 479 6.57 -11.18 -23.26
N ASN A 480 7.01 -11.62 -24.44
CA ASN A 480 7.74 -10.85 -25.43
C ASN A 480 6.80 -10.41 -26.56
N LEU A 481 6.31 -9.18 -26.48
CA LEU A 481 5.37 -8.63 -27.46
C LEU A 481 5.96 -8.42 -28.86
N LYS A 482 7.29 -8.38 -29.03
CA LYS A 482 7.91 -8.28 -30.35
C LYS A 482 7.69 -9.52 -31.21
N GLN A 483 7.41 -10.66 -30.57
CA GLN A 483 7.18 -11.94 -31.25
C GLN A 483 5.79 -12.05 -31.90
N GLY A 484 5.00 -10.98 -31.83
CA GLY A 484 3.71 -10.88 -32.50
C GLY A 484 2.58 -11.49 -31.66
N ARG A 485 1.60 -12.07 -32.35
CA ARG A 485 0.40 -12.64 -31.74
C ARG A 485 0.74 -13.86 -30.90
N PHE A 486 0.04 -14.03 -29.78
CA PHE A 486 0.28 -15.12 -28.85
C PHE A 486 -1.03 -15.65 -28.22
N SER A 487 -0.93 -16.85 -27.65
CA SER A 487 -1.91 -17.43 -26.73
C SER A 487 -1.22 -17.79 -25.41
N ILE A 488 -1.95 -17.69 -24.30
CA ILE A 488 -1.52 -18.26 -23.01
C ILE A 488 -2.29 -19.56 -22.80
N VAL A 489 -1.56 -20.64 -22.56
CA VAL A 489 -2.14 -21.99 -22.43
C VAL A 489 -1.79 -22.62 -21.09
N ASN A 490 -2.73 -23.39 -20.57
CA ASN A 490 -2.44 -24.33 -19.48
C ASN A 490 -1.68 -25.54 -20.07
N PRO A 491 -0.45 -25.83 -19.63
CA PRO A 491 0.37 -26.88 -20.20
C PRO A 491 -0.18 -28.30 -19.93
N LEU A 492 -0.99 -28.48 -18.89
CA LEU A 492 -1.60 -29.78 -18.54
C LEU A 492 -2.81 -30.09 -19.41
N THR A 493 -3.71 -29.11 -19.59
CA THR A 493 -4.96 -29.30 -20.34
C THR A 493 -4.87 -28.90 -21.81
N GLN A 494 -3.82 -28.18 -22.19
CA GLN A 494 -3.67 -27.50 -23.50
C GLN A 494 -4.81 -26.51 -23.82
N LYS A 495 -5.68 -26.19 -22.84
CA LYS A 495 -6.74 -25.19 -23.01
C LYS A 495 -6.12 -23.79 -23.01
N GLU A 496 -6.50 -23.00 -24.00
CA GLU A 496 -6.17 -21.57 -24.04
C GLU A 496 -6.96 -20.84 -22.95
N VAL A 497 -6.24 -20.06 -22.14
CA VAL A 497 -6.82 -19.19 -21.09
C VAL A 497 -6.80 -17.71 -21.51
N PHE A 498 -6.09 -17.41 -22.61
CA PHE A 498 -6.04 -16.10 -23.25
C PHE A 498 -5.65 -16.28 -24.72
N ASN A 499 -6.38 -15.66 -25.65
CA ASN A 499 -6.09 -15.72 -27.08
C ASN A 499 -6.33 -14.38 -27.79
N LEU A 500 -5.31 -13.89 -28.51
CA LEU A 500 -5.37 -12.64 -29.29
C LEU A 500 -6.07 -12.74 -30.65
N GLU A 501 -6.37 -13.93 -31.16
CA GLU A 501 -6.96 -14.10 -32.51
C GLU A 501 -8.49 -14.01 -32.56
N GLN A 502 -9.20 -13.83 -31.43
CA GLN A 502 -10.67 -13.79 -31.45
C GLN A 502 -11.22 -12.49 -32.06
N ARG A 503 -11.37 -12.48 -33.38
CA ARG A 503 -12.33 -11.64 -34.11
C ARG A 503 -13.24 -12.50 -34.99
N LYS A 504 -14.55 -12.35 -34.76
CA LYS A 504 -15.70 -12.80 -35.56
C LYS A 504 -15.86 -14.32 -35.73
N ASN A 505 -16.69 -14.91 -34.85
CA ASN A 505 -17.87 -15.68 -35.24
C ASN A 505 -18.67 -16.01 -33.96
N LEU A 506 -19.63 -15.15 -33.62
CA LEU A 506 -20.61 -15.46 -32.57
C LEU A 506 -21.56 -16.53 -33.09
N HIS A 507 -21.40 -17.75 -32.63
CA HIS A 507 -22.52 -18.57 -32.18
C HIS A 507 -22.18 -19.07 -30.76
N ALA A 508 -23.21 -19.10 -29.93
CA ALA A 508 -23.16 -19.13 -28.48
C ALA A 508 -22.39 -20.33 -27.90
N ASP A 509 -21.94 -20.14 -26.67
CA ASP A 509 -21.48 -21.15 -25.70
C ASP A 509 -19.97 -21.48 -25.65
N GLU A 510 -19.12 -20.45 -25.57
CA GLU A 510 -18.00 -20.38 -24.60
C GLU A 510 -17.33 -18.99 -24.71
N ILE A 511 -17.69 -18.07 -23.80
CA ILE A 511 -17.10 -16.73 -23.72
C ILE A 511 -15.87 -16.79 -22.81
N ILE A 512 -14.67 -16.74 -23.38
CA ILE A 512 -13.46 -16.30 -22.67
C ILE A 512 -12.69 -15.34 -23.61
N SER A 513 -12.57 -14.08 -23.17
CA SER A 513 -11.63 -13.01 -23.61
C SER A 513 -11.87 -12.15 -24.87
N SER A 514 -13.11 -11.77 -25.21
CA SER A 514 -13.32 -10.69 -26.21
C SER A 514 -12.86 -9.30 -25.73
N GLU A 515 -12.77 -9.07 -24.41
CA GLU A 515 -12.43 -7.76 -23.83
C GLU A 515 -10.98 -7.32 -24.03
N TYR A 516 -10.07 -8.27 -24.30
CA TYR A 516 -8.63 -8.02 -24.45
C TYR A 516 -8.13 -8.21 -25.89
N ALA A 517 -9.02 -8.53 -26.83
CA ALA A 517 -8.63 -9.02 -28.16
C ALA A 517 -8.02 -7.97 -29.10
N ASP A 518 -8.25 -6.67 -28.85
CA ASP A 518 -7.82 -5.61 -29.79
C ASP A 518 -6.61 -4.78 -29.29
N SER A 519 -6.53 -4.48 -27.99
CA SER A 519 -5.43 -3.71 -27.37
C SER A 519 -5.56 -3.75 -25.84
N PHE A 520 -4.43 -3.68 -25.14
CA PHE A 520 -4.38 -3.77 -23.68
C PHE A 520 -3.06 -3.24 -23.12
N GLY A 521 -3.07 -2.85 -21.85
CA GLY A 521 -1.89 -2.59 -21.04
C GLY A 521 -1.33 -3.86 -20.42
N ILE A 522 -0.03 -3.86 -20.16
CA ILE A 522 0.68 -4.99 -19.55
C ILE A 522 1.59 -4.46 -18.45
N LEU A 523 1.49 -5.10 -17.29
CA LEU A 523 2.45 -4.97 -16.22
C LEU A 523 3.06 -6.35 -15.99
N GLN A 524 4.38 -6.49 -16.13
CA GLN A 524 5.04 -7.78 -15.95
C GLN A 524 6.34 -7.63 -15.18
N THR A 525 6.75 -8.72 -14.53
CA THR A 525 7.97 -8.74 -13.74
C THR A 525 8.87 -9.92 -14.06
N PHE A 526 10.18 -9.68 -13.97
CA PHE A 526 11.23 -10.65 -14.20
C PHE A 526 12.54 -10.21 -13.58
N ASP A 527 13.50 -11.13 -13.54
CA ASP A 527 14.86 -10.87 -13.07
C ASP A 527 15.78 -10.52 -14.25
N GLU A 528 16.59 -9.48 -14.09
CA GLU A 528 17.65 -9.14 -15.05
C GLU A 528 18.95 -8.84 -14.29
N GLY A 529 19.83 -9.83 -14.22
CA GLY A 529 20.99 -9.77 -13.32
C GLY A 529 20.55 -9.90 -11.86
N ASP A 530 21.00 -8.98 -10.99
CA ASP A 530 20.63 -8.94 -9.58
C ASP A 530 19.40 -8.06 -9.29
N SER A 531 18.92 -7.34 -10.31
CA SER A 531 17.79 -6.40 -10.19
C SER A 531 16.46 -7.07 -10.53
N LYS A 532 15.43 -6.74 -9.74
CA LYS A 532 14.05 -7.12 -10.04
C LYS A 532 13.39 -6.05 -10.90
N ILE A 533 12.85 -6.44 -12.06
CA ILE A 533 12.22 -5.51 -13.01
C ILE A 533 10.71 -5.52 -12.82
N LEU A 534 10.09 -4.35 -12.76
CA LEU A 534 8.67 -4.14 -12.98
C LEU A 534 8.50 -3.35 -14.29
N MET A 535 8.00 -3.99 -15.33
CA MET A 535 7.89 -3.37 -16.65
C MET A 535 6.43 -3.05 -16.98
N LEU A 536 6.18 -1.78 -17.30
CA LEU A 536 4.95 -1.30 -17.89
C LEU A 536 5.10 -1.19 -19.41
N SER A 537 4.20 -1.82 -20.15
CA SER A 537 4.13 -1.72 -21.61
C SER A 537 2.70 -1.93 -22.10
N TYR A 538 2.50 -1.90 -23.42
CA TYR A 538 1.18 -1.99 -24.04
C TYR A 538 1.23 -2.86 -25.30
N TYR A 539 0.07 -3.32 -25.73
CA TYR A 539 -0.13 -3.99 -27.02
C TYR A 539 -1.06 -3.14 -27.91
N ASN A 540 -0.60 -2.86 -29.14
CA ASN A 540 -1.25 -2.06 -30.18
C ASN A 540 -1.51 -0.58 -29.86
N ASP A 541 -2.10 -0.24 -28.72
CA ASP A 541 -2.52 1.12 -28.37
C ASP A 541 -2.06 1.51 -26.96
N ILE A 542 -1.25 2.57 -26.88
CA ILE A 542 -0.70 3.10 -25.63
C ILE A 542 -1.78 3.65 -24.70
N ASN A 543 -2.91 4.14 -25.26
CA ASN A 543 -3.97 4.75 -24.46
C ASN A 543 -4.64 3.75 -23.51
N LYS A 544 -4.47 2.45 -23.71
CA LYS A 544 -4.96 1.43 -22.77
C LYS A 544 -4.29 1.48 -21.41
N LEU A 545 -3.15 2.16 -21.32
CA LEU A 545 -2.49 2.43 -20.05
C LEU A 545 -3.24 3.45 -19.18
N SER A 546 -4.20 4.20 -19.71
CA SER A 546 -4.99 5.15 -18.91
C SER A 546 -5.83 4.47 -17.82
N PHE A 547 -6.13 3.17 -17.97
CA PHE A 547 -6.82 2.39 -16.94
C PHE A 547 -6.08 2.36 -15.60
N LEU A 548 -4.76 2.63 -15.58
CA LEU A 548 -3.99 2.78 -14.34
C LEU A 548 -4.57 3.87 -13.42
N GLU A 549 -5.20 4.91 -13.97
CA GLU A 549 -5.83 5.98 -13.20
C GLU A 549 -6.99 5.45 -12.34
N ASP A 550 -7.71 4.44 -12.83
CA ASP A 550 -8.88 3.86 -12.17
C ASP A 550 -8.53 2.72 -11.19
N ILE A 551 -7.27 2.29 -11.12
CA ILE A 551 -6.86 1.14 -10.29
C ILE A 551 -6.95 1.49 -8.80
N LYS A 552 -7.80 0.73 -8.10
CA LYS A 552 -7.97 0.81 -6.66
C LYS A 552 -7.08 -0.19 -5.93
N LYS A 553 -7.01 -0.07 -4.61
CA LYS A 553 -6.18 -0.95 -3.77
C LYS A 553 -6.64 -2.42 -3.85
N GLU A 554 -7.94 -2.65 -4.00
CA GLU A 554 -8.52 -3.99 -4.13
C GLU A 554 -8.09 -4.68 -5.44
N ASP A 555 -7.91 -3.90 -6.49
CA ASP A 555 -7.49 -4.38 -7.81
C ASP A 555 -6.03 -4.83 -7.81
N ILE A 556 -5.17 -4.17 -7.04
CA ILE A 556 -3.77 -4.59 -6.83
C ILE A 556 -3.71 -6.01 -6.24
N ASN A 557 -4.67 -6.39 -5.39
CA ASN A 557 -4.71 -7.74 -4.81
C ASN A 557 -5.09 -8.83 -5.84
N LYS A 558 -5.56 -8.46 -7.03
CA LYS A 558 -5.83 -9.40 -8.14
C LYS A 558 -4.59 -9.66 -9.01
N MET A 559 -3.51 -8.88 -8.84
CA MET A 559 -2.28 -8.94 -9.65
C MET A 559 -1.31 -10.06 -9.21
N LEU A 560 -1.86 -11.26 -9.01
CA LEU A 560 -1.19 -12.41 -8.38
C LEU A 560 -0.23 -13.19 -9.30
N GLY A 561 -0.11 -12.81 -10.56
CA GLY A 561 0.79 -13.40 -11.55
C GLY A 561 2.01 -12.54 -11.82
N ASN A 562 3.01 -13.11 -12.51
CA ASN A 562 4.17 -12.37 -13.00
C ASN A 562 3.87 -11.59 -14.29
N VAL A 563 2.71 -11.83 -14.91
CA VAL A 563 2.15 -11.03 -16.00
C VAL A 563 0.72 -10.64 -15.68
N VAL A 564 0.45 -9.35 -15.75
CA VAL A 564 -0.87 -8.74 -15.60
C VAL A 564 -1.23 -8.05 -16.89
N VAL A 565 -2.41 -8.40 -17.41
CA VAL A 565 -3.01 -7.79 -18.58
C VAL A 565 -4.22 -6.98 -18.13
N PHE A 566 -4.33 -5.74 -18.57
CA PHE A 566 -5.42 -4.87 -18.17
C PHE A 566 -5.96 -4.02 -19.32
N ASN A 567 -7.24 -3.72 -19.27
CA ASN A 567 -7.93 -2.80 -20.18
C ASN A 567 -9.09 -2.12 -19.47
N ARG A 568 -10.18 -2.86 -19.20
CA ARG A 568 -11.28 -2.42 -18.32
C ARG A 568 -11.44 -3.29 -17.08
N ASP A 569 -10.77 -4.43 -17.09
CA ASP A 569 -10.63 -5.36 -15.97
C ASP A 569 -9.19 -5.91 -15.99
N ILE A 570 -8.82 -6.64 -14.94
CA ILE A 570 -7.49 -7.17 -14.71
C ILE A 570 -7.49 -8.69 -14.83
N ALA A 571 -6.66 -9.21 -15.73
CA ALA A 571 -6.35 -10.62 -15.83
C ALA A 571 -4.90 -10.85 -15.40
N SER A 572 -4.64 -11.91 -14.64
CA SER A 572 -3.31 -12.19 -14.10
C SER A 572 -2.89 -13.64 -14.35
N TYR A 573 -1.64 -13.82 -14.79
CA TYR A 573 -1.10 -15.09 -15.23
C TYR A 573 0.31 -15.32 -14.65
N GLU A 574 0.54 -16.51 -14.12
CA GLU A 574 1.87 -17.00 -13.72
C GLU A 574 2.51 -17.76 -14.88
N ILE A 575 3.15 -17.02 -15.78
CA ILE A 575 3.82 -17.54 -16.97
C ILE A 575 5.19 -18.10 -16.60
N GLY A 576 5.48 -19.33 -17.04
CA GLY A 576 6.71 -20.07 -16.75
C GLY A 576 6.52 -21.15 -15.68
N GLU A 577 5.69 -20.89 -14.67
CA GLU A 577 5.35 -21.87 -13.62
C GLU A 577 4.03 -22.59 -13.90
N LYS A 578 2.92 -21.84 -14.03
CA LYS A 578 1.58 -22.43 -14.24
C LYS A 578 1.13 -22.41 -15.69
N TYR A 579 1.54 -21.39 -16.45
CA TYR A 579 1.12 -21.18 -17.83
C TYR A 579 2.29 -21.06 -18.79
N ARG A 580 2.03 -21.36 -20.07
CA ARG A 580 3.00 -21.22 -21.16
C ARG A 580 2.48 -20.26 -22.22
N VAL A 581 3.37 -19.47 -22.81
CA VAL A 581 3.06 -18.64 -23.98
C VAL A 581 3.39 -19.41 -25.26
N ILE A 582 2.48 -19.35 -26.22
CA ILE A 582 2.68 -19.82 -27.58
C ILE A 582 2.58 -18.63 -28.52
N TYR A 583 3.68 -18.30 -29.20
CA TYR A 583 3.71 -17.25 -30.22
C TYR A 583 3.31 -17.84 -31.57
N LYS A 584 2.27 -17.27 -32.18
CA LYS A 584 1.68 -17.76 -33.44
C LYS A 584 2.53 -17.38 -34.65
N ASP A 585 3.22 -16.25 -34.58
CA ASP A 585 4.01 -15.73 -35.69
C ASP A 585 5.46 -16.25 -35.69
N VAL A 586 5.89 -16.95 -34.63
CA VAL A 586 7.25 -17.52 -34.50
C VAL A 586 7.30 -18.95 -35.03
N LYS A 587 8.05 -19.17 -36.10
CA LYS A 587 8.30 -20.51 -36.68
C LYS A 587 9.31 -21.27 -35.82
N THR A 588 8.84 -22.24 -35.04
CA THR A 588 9.69 -23.10 -34.22
C THR A 588 10.39 -24.19 -35.04
N LEU A 589 11.40 -24.86 -34.45
CA LEU A 589 12.02 -26.07 -35.05
C LEU A 589 11.00 -27.14 -35.42
N GLY A 590 9.92 -27.29 -34.63
CA GLY A 590 8.81 -28.20 -34.93
C GLY A 590 8.05 -27.82 -36.20
N TYR A 591 7.89 -26.53 -36.51
CA TYR A 591 7.33 -26.08 -37.79
C TYR A 591 8.20 -26.52 -38.97
N TYR A 592 9.52 -26.32 -38.88
CA TYR A 592 10.46 -26.75 -39.93
C TYR A 592 10.51 -28.27 -40.05
N TRP A 593 10.53 -29.00 -38.95
CA TRP A 593 10.45 -30.47 -38.96
C TRP A 593 9.17 -30.94 -39.65
N ASN A 594 8.00 -30.44 -39.27
CA ASN A 594 6.75 -30.86 -39.91
C ASN A 594 6.67 -30.48 -41.39
N LYS A 595 7.19 -29.30 -41.76
CA LYS A 595 7.20 -28.84 -43.15
C LYS A 595 8.17 -29.63 -44.04
N PHE A 596 9.35 -29.97 -43.50
CA PHE A 596 10.44 -30.56 -44.27
C PHE A 596 10.71 -32.03 -43.94
N LYS A 597 9.96 -32.68 -43.03
CA LYS A 597 10.19 -34.07 -42.62
C LYS A 597 10.31 -35.03 -43.80
N LEU A 598 9.47 -34.87 -44.81
CA LEU A 598 9.45 -35.76 -45.97
C LEU A 598 10.72 -35.55 -46.82
N VAL A 599 11.15 -34.31 -46.99
CA VAL A 599 12.40 -33.96 -47.69
C VAL A 599 13.62 -34.46 -46.90
N ILE A 600 13.64 -34.25 -45.59
CA ILE A 600 14.72 -34.72 -44.70
C ILE A 600 14.83 -36.25 -44.75
N VAL A 601 13.71 -36.96 -44.65
CA VAL A 601 13.65 -38.43 -44.74
C VAL A 601 14.09 -38.91 -46.13
N LEU A 602 13.68 -38.26 -47.21
CA LEU A 602 14.12 -38.61 -48.57
C LEU A 602 15.62 -38.39 -48.77
N VAL A 603 16.19 -37.29 -48.26
CA VAL A 603 17.62 -37.01 -48.34
C VAL A 603 18.43 -38.03 -47.55
N ILE A 604 18.00 -38.35 -46.31
CA ILE A 604 18.63 -39.40 -45.50
C ILE A 604 18.51 -40.76 -46.20
N GLY A 605 17.35 -41.08 -46.77
CA GLY A 605 17.14 -42.30 -47.54
C GLY A 605 18.05 -42.41 -48.77
N LEU A 606 18.24 -41.32 -49.51
CA LEU A 606 19.18 -41.23 -50.62
C LEU A 606 20.63 -41.44 -50.18
N ILE A 607 21.03 -40.84 -49.06
CA ILE A 607 22.37 -41.04 -48.47
C ILE A 607 22.58 -42.51 -48.09
N VAL A 608 21.59 -43.13 -47.44
CA VAL A 608 21.64 -44.55 -47.06
C VAL A 608 21.69 -45.45 -48.29
N MET A 609 20.89 -45.19 -49.32
CA MET A 609 20.93 -45.96 -50.57
C MET A 609 22.26 -45.79 -51.30
N ALA A 610 22.81 -44.57 -51.37
CA ALA A 610 24.13 -44.33 -51.95
C ALA A 610 25.24 -45.05 -51.17
N PHE A 611 25.16 -45.03 -49.83
CA PHE A 611 26.08 -45.75 -48.96
C PHE A 611 25.99 -47.27 -49.17
N LEU A 612 24.77 -47.84 -49.18
CA LEU A 612 24.54 -49.26 -49.44
C LEU A 612 25.03 -49.67 -50.84
N TYR A 613 24.81 -48.84 -51.86
CA TYR A 613 25.32 -49.06 -53.21
C TYR A 613 26.85 -49.08 -53.24
N LEU A 614 27.51 -48.15 -52.56
CA LEU A 614 28.97 -48.11 -52.48
C LEU A 614 29.54 -49.32 -51.73
N VAL A 615 28.90 -49.76 -50.64
CA VAL A 615 29.31 -50.94 -49.88
C VAL A 615 29.12 -52.21 -50.71
N ASN A 616 27.96 -52.41 -51.36
CA ASN A 616 27.71 -53.57 -52.22
C ASN A 616 28.68 -53.61 -53.41
N LYS A 617 28.94 -52.47 -54.06
CA LYS A 617 29.93 -52.39 -55.15
C LYS A 617 31.34 -52.77 -54.69
N LYS A 618 31.68 -52.52 -53.43
CA LYS A 618 32.97 -52.89 -52.85
C LYS A 618 33.03 -54.37 -52.43
N LEU A 619 31.91 -54.96 -52.01
CA LEU A 619 31.78 -56.38 -51.65
C LEU A 619 31.71 -57.31 -52.88
N VAL A 620 31.19 -56.86 -54.03
CA VAL A 620 31.12 -57.65 -55.29
C VAL A 620 32.45 -57.61 -56.07
N ARG A 621 33.42 -56.81 -55.62
CA ARG A 621 34.78 -56.69 -56.22
C ARG A 621 35.90 -57.31 -55.38
N GLY A 622 35.57 -57.91 -54.23
CA GLY A 622 36.44 -58.84 -53.50
C GLY A 622 36.01 -60.25 -53.80
#